data_AF-A0A4U5VCQ5-F1
#
_entry.id   AF-A0A4U5VCQ5-F1
#
_cell.length_a   1.000
_cell.length_b   1.000
_cell.length_c   1.000
_cell.angle_alpha   90.00
_cell.angle_beta   90.00
_cell.angle_gamma   90.00
#
_symmetry.space_group_name_H-M   'P 1'
#
loop_
_entity.id
_entity.type
_entity.pdbx_description
1 polymer ?
#
loop_
_entity_poly.entity_id
_entity_poly.type
_entity_poly.pdbx_seq_one_letter_code
_entity_poly.pdbx_strand_id
1 'polypeptide(L)'
;MEQMQRYNQRLVEEMKNKQTQERVRLPKIQRSEAKTRMAMFKKSLRITATAAATPEQERERIKQFASQEEKRQKNERLHQHQKHENQMRDLQLLCDSNIRELQQLQNEKCHLLIEHETEKLKELDEEHSQEIKEWREKLRPRKKALEEEFTRKLQEQEVFFKMSGESECLNPTTQSRVSKFYPIPNLHNSGL
;
A
#
# COMPACT_ATOMS: atom_id res chain seq x y z
N MET A 1 -6.90 -1.38 6.54
CA MET A 1 -7.18 -2.33 7.64
C MET A 1 -8.65 -2.70 7.75
N GLU A 2 -9.57 -1.73 7.88
CA GLU A 2 -11.00 -2.02 8.12
C GLU A 2 -11.67 -2.91 7.05
N GLN A 3 -11.39 -2.67 5.76
CA GLN A 3 -11.91 -3.52 4.69
C GLN A 3 -11.48 -4.99 4.83
N MET A 4 -10.22 -5.24 5.19
CA MET A 4 -9.69 -6.58 5.40
C MET A 4 -10.34 -7.24 6.62
N GLN A 5 -10.54 -6.49 7.71
CA GLN A 5 -11.25 -6.97 8.90
C GLN A 5 -12.69 -7.37 8.57
N ARG A 6 -13.43 -6.52 7.83
CA ARG A 6 -14.80 -6.81 7.37
C ARG A 6 -14.85 -8.02 6.42
N TYR A 7 -13.83 -8.22 5.59
CA TYR A 7 -13.72 -9.40 4.74
C TYR A 7 -13.50 -10.67 5.55
N ASN A 8 -12.51 -10.68 6.45
CA ASN A 8 -12.22 -11.80 7.35
C ASN A 8 -13.44 -12.16 8.21
N GLN A 9 -14.15 -11.16 8.75
CA GLN A 9 -15.35 -11.38 9.55
C GLN A 9 -16.46 -12.08 8.74
N ARG A 10 -16.65 -11.70 7.47
CA ARG A 10 -17.61 -12.38 6.59
C ARG A 10 -17.24 -13.84 6.33
N LEU A 11 -15.96 -14.14 6.09
CA LEU A 11 -15.49 -15.52 5.92
C LEU A 11 -15.76 -16.38 7.16
N VAL A 12 -15.48 -15.83 8.35
CA VAL A 12 -15.73 -16.52 9.62
C VAL A 12 -17.22 -16.79 9.81
N GLU A 13 -18.07 -15.81 9.50
CA GLU A 13 -19.51 -15.95 9.63
C GLU A 13 -20.10 -16.96 8.63
N GLU A 14 -19.63 -16.97 7.39
CA GLU A 14 -20.00 -17.97 6.40
C GLU A 14 -19.63 -19.39 6.86
N MET A 15 -18.44 -19.58 7.44
CA MET A 15 -18.03 -20.89 7.95
C MET A 15 -18.93 -21.33 9.12
N LYS A 16 -19.21 -20.45 10.08
CA LYS A 16 -20.11 -20.73 11.20
C LYS A 16 -21.51 -21.12 10.72
N ASN A 17 -22.04 -20.40 9.73
CA ASN A 17 -23.33 -20.69 9.14
C ASN A 17 -23.36 -22.08 8.49
N LYS A 18 -22.32 -22.43 7.72
CA LYS A 18 -22.17 -23.76 7.12
C LYS A 18 -22.10 -24.86 8.19
N GLN A 19 -21.26 -24.70 9.21
CA GLN A 19 -21.12 -25.69 10.29
C GLN A 19 -22.42 -25.87 11.08
N THR A 20 -23.16 -24.78 11.31
CA THR A 20 -24.47 -24.83 11.97
C THR A 20 -25.47 -25.66 11.16
N GLN A 21 -25.55 -25.43 9.84
CA GLN A 21 -26.43 -26.22 8.97
C GLN A 21 -26.03 -27.70 8.96
N GLU A 22 -24.74 -28.01 8.91
CA GLU A 22 -24.23 -29.38 8.96
C GLU A 22 -24.58 -30.09 10.28
N ARG A 23 -24.42 -29.39 11.42
CA ARG A 23 -24.78 -29.90 12.76
C ARG A 23 -26.28 -30.17 12.88
N VAL A 24 -27.12 -29.29 12.34
CA VAL A 24 -28.58 -29.46 12.37
C VAL A 24 -29.03 -30.64 11.50
N ARG A 25 -28.38 -30.87 10.35
CA ARG A 25 -28.74 -31.96 9.43
C ARG A 25 -28.28 -33.34 9.91
N LEU A 26 -27.13 -33.42 10.59
CA LEU A 26 -26.51 -34.70 10.95
C LEU A 26 -27.43 -35.66 11.74
N PRO A 27 -28.17 -35.24 12.78
CA PRO A 27 -29.06 -36.15 13.52
C PRO A 27 -30.18 -36.75 12.65
N LYS A 28 -30.67 -36.01 11.65
CA LYS A 28 -31.67 -36.53 10.72
C LYS A 28 -31.06 -37.60 9.80
N ILE A 29 -29.85 -37.34 9.29
CA ILE A 29 -29.08 -38.28 8.46
C ILE A 29 -28.80 -39.56 9.25
N GLN A 30 -28.24 -39.45 10.46
CA GLN A 30 -27.92 -40.59 11.32
C GLN A 30 -29.15 -41.46 11.61
N ARG A 31 -30.30 -40.86 11.91
CA ARG A 31 -31.56 -41.61 12.11
C ARG A 31 -32.00 -42.37 10.87
N SER A 32 -31.95 -41.74 9.69
CA SER A 32 -32.31 -42.42 8.43
C SER A 32 -31.35 -43.56 8.10
N GLU A 33 -30.04 -43.35 8.27
CA GLU A 33 -29.04 -44.38 8.04
C GLU A 33 -29.16 -45.55 9.01
N ALA A 34 -29.38 -45.27 10.30
CA ALA A 34 -29.57 -46.29 11.33
C ALA A 34 -30.74 -47.21 11.00
N LYS A 35 -31.85 -46.61 10.54
CA LYS A 35 -33.04 -47.36 10.11
C LYS A 35 -32.71 -48.28 8.93
N THR A 36 -32.01 -47.78 7.92
CA THR A 36 -31.58 -48.58 6.76
C THR A 36 -30.62 -49.69 7.16
N ARG A 37 -29.60 -49.38 7.97
CA ARG A 37 -28.61 -50.34 8.49
C ARG A 37 -29.27 -51.44 9.32
N MET A 38 -30.20 -51.09 10.22
CA MET A 38 -30.98 -52.05 11.00
C MET A 38 -31.84 -52.96 10.12
N ALA A 39 -32.51 -52.40 9.09
CA ALA A 39 -33.30 -53.20 8.15
C ALA A 39 -32.41 -54.19 7.37
N MET A 40 -31.24 -53.75 6.91
CA MET A 40 -30.26 -54.62 6.25
C MET A 40 -29.74 -55.71 7.20
N PHE A 41 -29.42 -55.37 8.45
CA PHE A 41 -28.98 -56.34 9.45
C PHE A 41 -30.05 -57.40 9.73
N LYS A 42 -31.31 -57.00 9.94
CA LYS A 42 -32.43 -57.93 10.09
C LYS A 42 -32.61 -58.83 8.86
N LYS A 43 -32.44 -58.30 7.65
CA LYS A 43 -32.48 -59.10 6.42
C LYS A 43 -31.31 -60.09 6.35
N SER A 44 -30.11 -59.66 6.73
CA SER A 44 -28.93 -60.53 6.82
C SER A 44 -29.15 -61.67 7.80
N LEU A 45 -29.70 -61.39 8.99
CA LEU A 45 -30.01 -62.42 9.98
C LEU A 45 -30.95 -63.49 9.42
N ARG A 46 -31.99 -63.11 8.68
CA ARG A 46 -32.90 -64.07 8.04
C ARG A 46 -32.22 -64.95 6.99
N ILE A 47 -31.25 -64.41 6.25
CA ILE A 47 -30.50 -65.17 5.24
C ILE A 47 -29.52 -66.14 5.92
N THR A 48 -28.86 -65.71 6.99
CA THR A 48 -27.87 -66.50 7.75
C THR A 48 -28.51 -67.40 8.81
N ALA A 49 -29.84 -67.37 8.98
CA ALA A 49 -30.54 -68.17 9.97
C ALA A 49 -30.33 -69.66 9.70
N THR A 50 -29.46 -70.28 10.48
CA THR A 50 -29.32 -71.73 10.57
C THR A 50 -30.43 -72.26 11.48
N ALA A 51 -30.94 -73.47 11.20
CA ALA A 51 -32.07 -74.08 11.91
C ALA A 51 -31.88 -74.23 13.44
N ALA A 52 -30.69 -73.92 13.98
CA ALA A 52 -30.33 -73.99 15.39
C ALA A 52 -30.35 -72.64 16.14
N ALA A 53 -30.55 -71.51 15.47
CA ALA A 53 -30.56 -70.20 16.13
C ALA A 53 -31.91 -69.96 16.83
N THR A 54 -31.88 -69.76 18.16
CA THR A 54 -33.11 -69.48 18.92
C THR A 54 -33.55 -68.03 18.75
N PRO A 55 -34.86 -67.72 18.86
CA PRO A 55 -35.37 -66.35 18.81
C PRO A 55 -34.69 -65.39 19.81
N GLU A 56 -34.23 -65.94 20.94
CA GLU A 56 -33.52 -65.19 21.98
C GLU A 56 -32.13 -64.75 21.51
N GLN A 57 -31.41 -65.62 20.82
CA GLN A 57 -30.10 -65.29 20.23
C GLN A 57 -30.22 -64.22 19.14
N GLU A 58 -31.29 -64.26 18.34
CA GLU A 58 -31.55 -63.21 17.34
C GLU A 58 -31.84 -61.86 17.99
N ARG A 59 -32.64 -61.83 19.07
CA ARG A 59 -32.90 -60.61 19.85
C ARG A 59 -31.60 -60.01 20.40
N GLU A 60 -30.73 -60.85 20.97
CA GLU A 60 -29.45 -60.39 21.52
C GLU A 60 -28.53 -59.83 20.43
N ARG A 61 -28.45 -60.48 19.26
CA ARG A 61 -27.69 -59.96 18.11
C ARG A 61 -28.21 -58.60 17.63
N ILE A 62 -29.53 -58.41 17.58
CA ILE A 62 -30.14 -57.11 17.23
C ILE A 62 -29.77 -56.02 18.25
N LYS A 63 -29.79 -56.36 19.54
CA LYS A 63 -29.40 -55.44 20.62
C LYS A 63 -27.92 -55.04 20.52
N GLN A 64 -27.04 -56.00 20.27
CA GLN A 64 -25.61 -55.74 20.05
C GLN A 64 -25.38 -54.83 18.84
N PHE A 65 -26.07 -55.09 17.73
CA PHE A 65 -25.99 -54.24 16.55
C PHE A 65 -26.46 -52.80 16.83
N ALA A 66 -27.57 -52.64 17.57
CA ALA A 66 -28.06 -51.32 17.95
C ALA A 66 -27.04 -50.55 18.82
N SER A 67 -26.41 -51.21 19.79
CA SER A 67 -25.36 -50.61 20.63
C SER A 67 -24.12 -50.21 19.82
N GLN A 68 -23.69 -51.04 18.87
CA GLN A 68 -22.58 -50.72 17.96
C GLN A 68 -22.92 -49.53 17.06
N GLU A 69 -24.15 -49.47 16.53
CA GLU A 69 -24.60 -48.36 15.69
C GLU A 69 -24.68 -47.04 16.48
N GLU A 70 -25.12 -47.08 17.74
CA GLU A 70 -25.10 -45.91 18.62
C GLU A 70 -23.67 -45.41 18.87
N LYS A 71 -22.73 -46.33 19.13
CA LYS A 71 -21.30 -46.01 19.28
C LYS A 71 -20.74 -45.38 18.01
N ARG A 72 -21.07 -45.92 16.83
CA ARG A 72 -20.67 -45.35 15.53
C ARG A 72 -21.17 -43.90 15.39
N GLN A 73 -22.44 -43.66 15.67
CA GLN A 73 -23.04 -42.32 15.55
C GLN A 73 -22.42 -41.32 16.52
N LYS A 74 -22.11 -41.75 17.75
CA LYS A 74 -21.42 -40.91 18.75
C LYS A 74 -20.02 -40.52 18.25
N ASN A 75 -19.26 -41.47 17.71
CA ASN A 75 -17.93 -41.22 17.16
C ASN A 75 -17.98 -40.28 15.94
N GLU A 76 -18.96 -40.45 15.06
CA GLU A 76 -19.15 -39.58 13.90
C GLU A 76 -19.47 -38.13 14.33
N ARG A 77 -20.33 -37.93 15.34
CA ARG A 77 -20.59 -36.60 15.91
C ARG A 77 -19.33 -35.97 16.49
N LEU A 78 -18.52 -36.75 17.20
CA LEU A 78 -17.26 -36.27 17.77
C LEU A 78 -16.28 -35.87 16.67
N HIS A 79 -16.14 -36.70 15.63
CA HIS A 79 -15.26 -36.42 14.51
C HIS A 79 -15.70 -35.18 13.73
N GLN A 80 -17.01 -35.03 13.48
CA GLN A 80 -17.54 -33.82 12.84
C GLN A 80 -17.23 -32.57 13.67
N HIS A 81 -17.41 -32.64 14.99
CA HIS A 81 -17.11 -31.51 15.87
C HIS A 81 -15.62 -31.15 15.86
N GLN A 82 -14.72 -32.14 15.96
CA GLN A 82 -13.27 -31.90 15.87
C GLN A 82 -12.86 -31.30 14.52
N LYS A 83 -13.46 -31.78 13.43
CA LYS A 83 -13.25 -31.21 12.09
C LYS A 83 -13.66 -29.75 12.05
N HIS A 84 -14.82 -29.40 12.61
CA HIS A 84 -15.32 -28.03 12.67
C HIS A 84 -14.41 -27.11 13.49
N GLU A 85 -13.95 -27.59 14.65
CA GLU A 85 -12.98 -26.87 15.51
C GLU A 85 -11.66 -26.60 14.80
N ASN A 86 -11.10 -27.61 14.11
CA ASN A 86 -9.85 -27.45 13.38
C ASN A 86 -10.00 -26.44 12.23
N GLN A 87 -11.08 -26.54 11.44
CA GLN A 87 -11.34 -25.58 10.36
C GLN A 87 -11.49 -24.15 10.88
N MET A 88 -12.18 -23.95 12.01
CA MET A 88 -12.32 -22.65 12.67
C MET A 88 -10.97 -22.08 13.10
N ARG A 89 -10.12 -22.92 13.71
CA ARG A 89 -8.78 -22.52 14.13
C ARG A 89 -7.92 -22.12 12.94
N ASP A 90 -7.91 -22.92 11.89
CA ASP A 90 -7.11 -22.66 10.69
C ASP A 90 -7.56 -21.37 9.99
N LEU A 91 -8.87 -21.13 9.89
CA LEU A 91 -9.38 -19.88 9.33
C LEU A 91 -8.99 -18.67 10.18
N GLN A 92 -9.06 -18.77 11.51
CA GLN A 92 -8.66 -17.67 12.38
C GLN A 92 -7.17 -17.32 12.18
N LEU A 93 -6.31 -18.34 12.09
CA LEU A 93 -4.88 -18.14 11.81
C LEU A 93 -4.65 -17.46 10.46
N LEU A 94 -5.40 -17.86 9.43
CA LEU A 94 -5.36 -17.21 8.12
C LEU A 94 -5.80 -15.75 8.20
N CYS A 95 -6.91 -15.46 8.88
CA CYS A 95 -7.39 -14.10 9.07
C CYS A 95 -6.35 -13.22 9.78
N ASP A 96 -5.73 -13.73 10.83
CA ASP A 96 -4.69 -13.01 11.57
C ASP A 96 -3.44 -12.80 10.71
N SER A 97 -3.06 -13.77 9.88
CA SER A 97 -1.97 -13.66 8.91
C SER A 97 -2.23 -12.55 7.90
N ASN A 98 -3.43 -12.53 7.29
CA ASN A 98 -3.82 -11.51 6.32
C ASN A 98 -3.73 -10.09 6.90
N ILE A 99 -4.07 -9.91 8.17
CA ILE A 99 -3.98 -8.62 8.85
C ILE A 99 -2.53 -8.20 9.08
N ARG A 100 -1.68 -9.14 9.52
CA ARG A 100 -0.25 -8.86 9.71
C ARG A 100 0.45 -8.51 8.41
N GLU A 101 0.20 -9.28 7.36
CA GLU A 101 0.78 -9.04 6.03
C GLU A 101 0.34 -7.69 5.47
N LEU A 102 -0.95 -7.36 5.56
CA LEU A 102 -1.44 -6.05 5.13
C LEU A 102 -0.78 -4.90 5.90
N GLN A 103 -0.61 -5.05 7.21
CA GLN A 103 0.08 -4.05 8.03
C GLN A 103 1.54 -3.91 7.61
N GLN A 104 2.22 -5.02 7.35
CA GLN A 104 3.61 -5.01 6.88
C GLN A 104 3.74 -4.25 5.56
N LEU A 105 2.89 -4.55 4.57
CA LEU A 105 2.89 -3.84 3.28
C LEU A 105 2.62 -2.33 3.43
N GLN A 106 1.73 -1.95 4.37
CA GLN A 106 1.49 -0.54 4.66
C GLN A 106 2.71 0.14 5.27
N ASN A 107 3.43 -0.54 6.16
CA ASN A 107 4.65 -0.02 6.77
C ASN A 107 5.76 0.13 5.72
N GLU A 108 5.98 -0.90 4.89
CA GLU A 108 6.97 -0.87 3.80
C GLU A 108 6.68 0.28 2.82
N LYS A 109 5.41 0.48 2.45
CA LYS A 109 5.02 1.61 1.61
C LYS A 109 5.32 2.97 2.26
N CYS A 110 5.08 3.09 3.56
CA CYS A 110 5.38 4.31 4.30
C CYS A 110 6.90 4.58 4.33
N HIS A 111 7.70 3.56 4.60
CA HIS A 111 9.16 3.65 4.58
C HIS A 111 9.67 4.11 3.21
N LEU A 112 9.23 3.47 2.13
CA LEU A 112 9.61 3.85 0.76
C LEU A 112 9.23 5.28 0.41
N LEU A 113 8.07 5.76 0.87
CA LEU A 113 7.64 7.13 0.64
C LEU A 113 8.59 8.13 1.34
N ILE A 114 8.92 7.87 2.60
CA ILE A 114 9.83 8.71 3.38
C ILE A 114 11.23 8.71 2.78
N GLU A 115 11.73 7.53 2.38
CA GLU A 115 13.05 7.40 1.72
C GLU A 115 13.10 8.23 0.44
N HIS A 116 12.08 8.09 -0.42
CA HIS A 116 11.99 8.85 -1.66
C HIS A 116 11.88 10.37 -1.43
N GLU A 117 11.06 10.81 -0.46
CA GLU A 117 10.95 12.23 -0.10
C GLU A 117 12.29 12.78 0.43
N THR A 118 12.99 12.00 1.25
CA THR A 118 14.29 12.37 1.81
C THR A 118 15.36 12.47 0.72
N GLU A 119 15.41 11.50 -0.19
CA GLU A 119 16.32 11.51 -1.33
C GLU A 119 16.04 12.71 -2.23
N LYS A 120 14.76 13.03 -2.47
CA LYS A 120 14.41 14.17 -3.32
C LYS A 120 14.82 15.51 -2.73
N LEU A 121 14.69 15.69 -1.42
CA LEU A 121 15.17 16.89 -0.74
C LEU A 121 16.70 17.01 -0.87
N LYS A 122 17.42 15.91 -0.69
CA LYS A 122 18.87 15.87 -0.83
C LYS A 122 19.32 16.23 -2.25
N GLU A 123 18.67 15.68 -3.29
CA GLU A 123 18.94 16.04 -4.68
C GLU A 123 18.79 17.54 -4.94
N LEU A 124 17.70 18.14 -4.44
CA LEU A 124 17.44 19.58 -4.60
C LEU A 124 18.47 20.44 -3.88
N ASP A 125 18.88 20.05 -2.67
CA ASP A 125 19.94 20.75 -1.92
C ASP A 125 21.30 20.67 -2.64
N GLU A 126 21.62 19.52 -3.23
CA GLU A 126 22.83 19.32 -4.04
C GLU A 126 22.80 20.15 -5.33
N GLU A 127 21.68 20.15 -6.04
CA GLU A 127 21.46 20.96 -7.25
C GLU A 127 21.62 22.46 -6.95
N HIS A 128 20.93 22.95 -5.92
CA HIS A 128 21.02 24.35 -5.51
C HIS A 128 22.44 24.75 -5.09
N SER A 129 23.11 23.89 -4.31
CA SER A 129 24.49 24.12 -3.89
C SER A 129 25.45 24.20 -5.09
N GLN A 130 25.24 23.34 -6.09
CA GLN A 130 26.03 23.33 -7.32
C GLN A 130 25.76 24.59 -8.17
N GLU A 131 24.50 25.01 -8.33
CA GLU A 131 24.14 26.25 -9.04
C GLU A 131 24.80 27.48 -8.41
N ILE A 132 24.76 27.61 -7.08
CA ILE A 132 25.39 28.71 -6.35
C ILE A 132 26.91 28.70 -6.53
N LYS A 133 27.52 27.51 -6.49
CA LYS A 133 28.96 27.36 -6.72
C LYS A 133 29.36 27.82 -8.12
N GLU A 134 28.68 27.33 -9.15
CA GLU A 134 28.95 27.72 -10.54
C GLU A 134 28.72 29.20 -10.78
N TRP A 135 27.65 29.76 -10.21
CA TRP A 135 27.37 31.20 -10.31
C TRP A 135 28.52 32.02 -9.71
N ARG A 136 29.02 31.64 -8.52
CA ARG A 136 30.18 32.29 -7.88
C ARG A 136 31.45 32.16 -8.71
N GLU A 137 31.70 31.00 -9.29
CA GLU A 137 32.85 30.74 -10.17
C GLU A 137 32.81 31.60 -11.43
N LYS A 138 31.63 31.75 -12.06
CA LYS A 138 31.43 32.58 -13.27
C LYS A 138 31.47 34.09 -12.96
N LEU A 139 31.15 34.50 -11.73
CA LEU A 139 31.06 35.92 -11.36
C LEU A 139 32.41 36.65 -11.41
N ARG A 140 33.46 36.07 -10.83
CA ARG A 140 34.81 36.69 -10.78
C ARG A 140 35.41 36.98 -12.16
N PRO A 141 35.48 36.02 -13.11
CA PRO A 141 36.03 36.29 -14.43
C PRO A 141 35.18 37.29 -15.21
N ARG A 142 33.84 37.24 -15.09
CA ARG A 142 32.96 38.22 -15.73
C ARG A 142 33.20 39.63 -15.19
N LYS A 143 33.35 39.79 -13.87
CA LYS A 143 33.70 41.07 -13.25
C LYS A 143 35.05 41.57 -13.76
N LYS A 144 36.08 40.72 -13.74
CA LYS A 144 37.43 41.06 -14.22
C LYS A 144 37.43 41.52 -15.68
N ALA A 145 36.72 40.81 -16.56
CA ALA A 145 36.62 41.18 -17.98
C ALA A 145 35.97 42.56 -18.18
N LEU A 146 34.94 42.89 -17.40
CA LEU A 146 34.32 44.22 -17.42
C LEU A 146 35.28 45.30 -16.90
N GLU A 147 35.99 45.05 -15.81
CA GLU A 147 36.98 45.98 -15.25
C GLU A 147 38.13 46.27 -16.23
N GLU A 148 38.62 45.24 -16.92
CA GLU A 148 39.62 45.35 -17.98
C GLU A 148 39.09 46.16 -19.19
N GLU A 149 37.82 45.95 -19.59
CA GLU A 149 37.19 46.70 -20.67
C GLU A 149 37.03 48.19 -20.34
N PHE A 150 36.59 48.51 -19.11
CA PHE A 150 36.51 49.90 -18.64
C PHE A 150 37.87 50.57 -18.60
N THR A 151 38.89 49.88 -18.09
CA THR A 151 40.26 50.40 -18.04
C THR A 151 40.80 50.69 -19.43
N ARG A 152 40.58 49.77 -20.38
CA ARG A 152 40.98 49.96 -21.77
C ARG A 152 40.30 51.17 -22.41
N LYS A 153 38.98 51.31 -22.24
CA LYS A 153 38.22 52.47 -22.75
C LYS A 153 38.70 53.79 -22.17
N LEU A 154 39.06 53.82 -20.89
CA LEU A 154 39.62 55.02 -20.24
C LEU A 154 40.97 55.39 -20.85
N GLN A 155 41.85 54.42 -21.06
CA GLN A 155 43.15 54.63 -21.72
C GLN A 155 42.99 55.12 -23.17
N GLU A 156 42.08 54.50 -23.94
CA GLU A 156 41.75 54.93 -25.30
C GLU A 156 41.26 56.38 -25.32
N GLN A 157 40.40 56.76 -24.37
CA GLN A 157 39.90 58.13 -24.22
C GLN A 157 41.02 59.11 -23.86
N GLU A 158 41.89 58.76 -22.91
CA GLU A 158 43.04 59.59 -22.55
C GLU A 158 43.99 59.81 -23.73
N VAL A 159 44.30 58.77 -24.49
CA VAL A 159 45.14 58.88 -25.70
C VAL A 159 44.47 59.77 -26.73
N PHE A 160 43.17 59.57 -26.99
CA PHE A 160 42.42 60.41 -27.93
C PHE A 160 42.49 61.90 -27.56
N PHE A 161 42.29 62.24 -26.28
CA PHE A 161 42.35 63.65 -25.84
C PHE A 161 43.78 64.20 -25.72
N LYS A 162 44.78 63.38 -25.35
CA LYS A 162 46.19 63.79 -25.32
C LYS A 162 46.75 64.04 -26.73
N MET A 163 46.37 63.22 -27.71
CA MET A 163 46.73 63.41 -29.13
C MET A 163 45.96 64.57 -29.78
N SER A 164 44.84 65.00 -29.19
CA SER A 164 44.10 66.20 -29.59
C SER A 164 44.69 67.50 -29.03
N GLY A 165 45.76 67.43 -28.22
CA GLY A 165 46.41 68.57 -27.58
C GLY A 165 47.18 69.54 -28.49
N GLU A 166 47.23 69.28 -29.80
CA GLU A 166 47.67 70.25 -30.82
C GLU A 166 46.51 70.74 -31.72
N SER A 167 45.26 70.40 -31.41
CA SER A 167 44.10 70.85 -32.17
C SER A 167 43.12 71.62 -31.29
N GLU A 168 42.99 72.91 -31.58
CA GLU A 168 42.07 73.84 -30.93
C GLU A 168 40.63 73.29 -30.89
N CYS A 169 40.10 73.20 -29.68
CA CYS A 169 38.73 73.57 -29.33
C CYS A 169 37.59 73.03 -30.22
N LEU A 170 37.00 71.88 -29.88
CA LEU A 170 35.54 71.72 -30.01
C LEU A 170 34.99 71.01 -28.77
N ASN A 171 34.42 71.82 -27.89
CA ASN A 171 33.55 71.42 -26.81
C ASN A 171 32.12 71.30 -27.37
N PRO A 172 31.51 70.11 -27.52
CA PRO A 172 30.09 70.00 -27.82
C PRO A 172 29.31 70.03 -26.51
N THR A 173 29.46 71.10 -25.74
CA THR A 173 28.37 71.48 -24.84
C THR A 173 27.26 72.01 -25.75
N THR A 174 26.06 71.44 -25.61
CA THR A 174 24.80 71.75 -26.32
C THR A 174 24.46 70.86 -27.53
N GLN A 175 23.87 69.69 -27.25
CA GLN A 175 22.52 69.38 -27.72
C GLN A 175 22.00 68.10 -27.05
N SER A 176 21.03 68.32 -26.15
CA SER A 176 19.91 67.43 -25.81
C SER A 176 19.95 66.03 -26.43
N ARG A 177 20.55 65.06 -25.72
CA ARG A 177 20.18 63.64 -25.86
C ARG A 177 19.36 63.26 -24.65
N VAL A 178 18.09 63.64 -24.68
CA VAL A 178 17.07 63.02 -23.84
C VAL A 178 17.15 61.51 -24.10
N SER A 179 17.59 60.77 -23.10
CA SER A 179 17.57 59.31 -23.11
C SER A 179 16.12 58.85 -23.33
N LYS A 180 15.86 58.10 -24.41
CA LYS A 180 14.52 57.59 -24.76
C LYS A 180 14.00 56.50 -23.82
N PHE A 181 14.69 56.20 -22.73
CA PHE A 181 14.36 55.07 -21.86
C PHE A 181 13.45 55.40 -20.67
N TYR A 182 13.19 56.68 -20.37
CA TYR A 182 12.25 57.04 -19.29
C TYR A 182 11.43 58.31 -19.62
N PRO A 183 10.10 58.27 -19.51
CA PRO A 183 9.28 59.48 -19.53
C PRO A 183 9.53 60.30 -18.26
N ILE A 184 9.88 61.58 -18.41
CA ILE A 184 9.93 62.53 -17.29
C ILE A 184 8.50 63.05 -17.06
N PRO A 185 7.93 62.96 -15.85
CA PRO A 185 6.63 63.54 -15.57
C PRO A 185 6.73 65.07 -15.58
N ASN A 186 5.81 65.73 -16.29
CA ASN A 186 5.67 67.19 -16.26
C ASN A 186 5.22 67.65 -14.87
N LEU A 187 6.15 68.17 -14.07
CA LEU A 187 5.82 68.97 -12.90
C LEU A 187 5.30 70.33 -13.38
N HIS A 188 3.99 70.52 -13.31
CA HIS A 188 3.39 71.85 -13.45
C HIS A 188 3.85 72.71 -12.27
N ASN A 189 4.59 73.77 -12.60
CA ASN A 189 5.02 74.80 -11.69
C ASN A 189 3.79 75.64 -11.30
N SER A 190 3.23 75.40 -10.12
CA SER A 190 2.24 76.29 -9.52
C SER A 190 2.98 77.54 -9.01
N GLY A 191 2.89 78.62 -9.76
CA GLY A 191 3.35 79.95 -9.35
C GLY A 191 2.20 80.94 -9.34
N LEU A 192 1.91 81.42 -8.12
CA LEU A 192 0.97 82.48 -7.69
C LEU A 192 -0.50 82.09 -7.54
#